data_AF-A0A6B2TJ69-F1
#
_entry.id   AF-A0A6B2TJ69-F1
#
_cell.length_a   1.000
_cell.length_b   1.000
_cell.length_c   1.000
_cell.angle_alpha   90.00
_cell.angle_beta   90.00
_cell.angle_gamma   90.00
#
_symmetry.space_group_name_H-M   'P 1'
#
loop_
_entity.id
_entity.type
_entity.pdbx_description
1 polymer ?
#
loop_
_entity_poly.entity_id
_entity_poly.type
_entity_poly.pdbx_seq_one_letter_code
_entity_poly.pdbx_strand_id
1 'polypeptide(L)'
;AEISAAEPRLDGLVNNAVAGGGAEPLRREFSAQGHELRFAVNHLAPYALVGGLLPLLTASAPARVVNVASIGQEAVDFDDVMLEHGYEGLRAYCRSKLAMIMTTFELGAELEGTGVTVNALHPAHLMDTEGVRAYGLAPLVGVEEGVRPTVRLLVDPELDGTTGRYFDQYTDTRAHEQAYDTGARARLMELTHRLLGLPRWSDGCARTGRSGANRVPTIQ
;
A
#
# COMPACT_ATOMS: atom_id res chain seq x y z
N ALA A 1 -2.54 -8.85 -15.18
CA ALA A 1 -2.65 -9.45 -16.52
C ALA A 1 -2.79 -8.38 -17.59
N GLU A 2 -3.78 -7.49 -17.49
CA GLU A 2 -4.01 -6.43 -18.49
C GLU A 2 -2.87 -5.43 -18.60
N ILE A 3 -2.45 -4.81 -17.47
CA ILE A 3 -1.32 -3.85 -17.47
C ILE A 3 -0.06 -4.51 -18.03
N SER A 4 0.30 -5.70 -17.54
CA SER A 4 1.50 -6.42 -18.00
C SER A 4 1.44 -6.85 -19.47
N ALA A 5 0.25 -6.93 -20.06
CA ALA A 5 0.08 -7.22 -21.49
C ALA A 5 0.09 -5.94 -22.34
N ALA A 6 -0.35 -4.81 -21.79
CA ALA A 6 -0.45 -3.54 -22.48
C ALA A 6 0.85 -2.72 -22.42
N GLU A 7 1.59 -2.81 -21.31
CA GLU A 7 2.76 -1.98 -21.04
C GLU A 7 4.05 -2.82 -21.06
N PRO A 8 5.02 -2.50 -21.95
CA PRO A 8 6.28 -3.23 -22.01
C PRO A 8 7.23 -2.91 -20.85
N ARG A 9 6.97 -1.82 -20.11
CA ARG A 9 7.81 -1.32 -19.02
C ARG A 9 6.94 -0.57 -17.99
N LEU A 10 7.30 -0.68 -16.71
CA LEU A 10 6.63 0.02 -15.60
C LEU A 10 7.66 0.56 -14.62
N ASP A 11 7.88 1.87 -14.68
CA ASP A 11 8.95 2.56 -13.93
C ASP A 11 8.46 3.11 -12.59
N GLY A 12 7.17 3.40 -12.53
CA GLY A 12 6.54 4.03 -11.39
C GLY A 12 5.16 3.43 -11.16
N LEU A 13 4.86 3.11 -9.92
CA LEU A 13 3.52 2.73 -9.49
C LEU A 13 3.13 3.59 -8.29
N VAL A 14 1.99 4.28 -8.39
CA VAL A 14 1.43 5.04 -7.27
C VAL A 14 0.13 4.40 -6.80
N ASN A 15 0.16 3.82 -5.61
CA ASN A 15 -1.03 3.33 -4.93
C ASN A 15 -1.71 4.53 -4.24
N ASN A 16 -2.49 5.28 -5.03
CA ASN A 16 -3.19 6.49 -4.58
C ASN A 16 -4.65 6.25 -4.14
N ALA A 17 -5.31 5.22 -4.69
CA ALA A 17 -6.71 4.94 -4.40
C ALA A 17 -6.94 4.77 -2.89
N VAL A 18 -8.03 5.34 -2.39
CA VAL A 18 -8.30 5.40 -0.95
C VAL A 18 -9.78 5.26 -0.63
N ALA A 19 -10.08 4.46 0.39
CA ALA A 19 -11.33 4.53 1.12
C ALA A 19 -11.09 5.36 2.40
N GLY A 20 -11.69 6.55 2.47
CA GLY A 20 -11.61 7.45 3.63
C GLY A 20 -12.56 7.04 4.76
N GLY A 21 -12.82 7.93 5.73
CA GLY A 21 -13.71 7.64 6.87
C GLY A 21 -15.18 7.37 6.52
N GLY A 22 -15.60 7.67 5.29
CA GLY A 22 -16.97 7.46 4.81
C GLY A 22 -17.95 8.55 5.26
N ALA A 23 -19.07 8.65 4.55
CA ALA A 23 -20.14 9.59 4.88
C ALA A 23 -21.06 9.09 6.02
N GLU A 24 -21.09 7.77 6.23
CA GLU A 24 -21.78 7.11 7.36
C GLU A 24 -20.72 6.51 8.30
N PRO A 25 -20.07 7.32 9.17
CA PRO A 25 -18.84 6.92 9.87
C PRO A 25 -19.04 5.77 10.87
N LEU A 26 -20.28 5.48 11.28
CA LEU A 26 -20.60 4.38 12.20
C LEU A 26 -21.08 3.12 11.48
N ARG A 27 -21.16 3.14 10.15
CA ARG A 27 -21.59 2.00 9.35
C ARG A 27 -20.39 1.29 8.73
N ARG A 28 -20.22 0.03 9.09
CA ARG A 28 -19.23 -0.86 8.46
C ARG A 28 -19.58 -1.07 7.00
N GLU A 29 -18.57 -0.97 6.14
CA GLU A 29 -18.67 -1.28 4.73
C GLU A 29 -17.69 -2.42 4.41
N PHE A 30 -18.02 -3.19 3.37
CA PHE A 30 -17.30 -4.41 3.04
C PHE A 30 -16.88 -4.41 1.58
N SER A 31 -15.70 -4.97 1.30
CA SER A 31 -15.30 -5.33 -0.06
C SER A 31 -16.13 -6.50 -0.58
N ALA A 32 -16.01 -6.80 -1.89
CA ALA A 32 -16.64 -7.97 -2.48
C ALA A 32 -16.18 -9.30 -1.87
N GLN A 33 -14.99 -9.32 -1.26
CA GLN A 33 -14.42 -10.48 -0.56
C GLN A 33 -14.86 -10.54 0.92
N GLY A 34 -15.69 -9.60 1.39
CA GLY A 34 -16.21 -9.58 2.76
C GLY A 34 -15.23 -9.01 3.79
N HIS A 35 -14.15 -8.35 3.37
CA HIS A 35 -13.23 -7.66 4.28
C HIS A 35 -13.73 -6.26 4.59
N GLU A 36 -13.37 -5.71 5.75
CA GLU A 36 -13.61 -4.28 6.05
C GLU A 36 -13.02 -3.42 4.92
N LEU A 37 -13.82 -2.48 4.41
CA LEU A 37 -13.55 -1.78 3.16
C LEU A 37 -12.24 -0.99 3.18
N ARG A 38 -11.91 -0.29 4.27
CA ARG A 38 -10.70 0.54 4.36
C ARG A 38 -9.46 -0.33 4.40
N PHE A 39 -9.48 -1.40 5.19
CA PHE A 39 -8.40 -2.39 5.21
C PHE A 39 -8.23 -3.05 3.85
N ALA A 40 -9.33 -3.39 3.16
CA ALA A 40 -9.28 -3.97 1.82
C ALA A 40 -8.67 -3.00 0.78
N VAL A 41 -9.19 -1.78 0.70
CA VAL A 41 -8.82 -0.80 -0.32
C VAL A 41 -7.46 -0.17 -0.05
N ASN A 42 -7.16 0.19 1.20
CA ASN A 42 -5.95 0.94 1.53
C ASN A 42 -4.75 0.02 1.81
N HIS A 43 -4.95 -1.27 2.07
CA HIS A 43 -3.85 -2.17 2.44
C HIS A 43 -3.80 -3.43 1.57
N LEU A 44 -4.85 -4.26 1.57
CA LEU A 44 -4.84 -5.53 0.84
C LEU A 44 -4.70 -5.37 -0.68
N ALA A 45 -5.46 -4.45 -1.28
CA ALA A 45 -5.44 -4.23 -2.72
C ALA A 45 -4.09 -3.68 -3.23
N PRO A 46 -3.48 -2.64 -2.61
CA PRO A 46 -2.13 -2.20 -2.96
C PRO A 46 -1.09 -3.31 -2.85
N TYR A 47 -1.11 -4.10 -1.77
CA TYR A 47 -0.19 -5.22 -1.60
C TYR A 47 -0.33 -6.26 -2.73
N ALA A 48 -1.57 -6.68 -3.01
CA ALA A 48 -1.86 -7.63 -4.08
C ALA A 48 -1.45 -7.09 -5.46
N LEU A 49 -1.68 -5.80 -5.72
CA LEU A 49 -1.35 -5.15 -6.98
C LEU A 49 0.17 -5.10 -7.20
N VAL A 50 0.95 -4.69 -6.18
CA VAL A 50 2.42 -4.69 -6.25
C VAL A 50 2.93 -6.09 -6.52
N GLY A 51 2.44 -7.11 -5.79
CA GLY A 51 2.85 -8.49 -6.00
C GLY A 51 2.53 -9.01 -7.40
N GLY A 52 1.35 -8.67 -7.94
CA GLY A 52 0.93 -9.05 -9.28
C GLY A 52 1.70 -8.36 -10.41
N LEU A 53 2.23 -7.16 -10.16
CA LEU A 53 3.04 -6.39 -11.11
C LEU A 53 4.55 -6.54 -10.88
N LEU A 54 4.95 -7.25 -9.81
CA LEU A 54 6.34 -7.37 -9.41
C LEU A 54 7.26 -7.87 -10.53
N PRO A 55 6.91 -8.90 -11.33
CA PRO A 55 7.76 -9.33 -12.43
C PRO A 55 8.05 -8.22 -13.44
N LEU A 56 7.06 -7.37 -13.76
CA LEU A 56 7.22 -6.25 -14.69
C LEU A 56 8.04 -5.12 -14.06
N LEU A 57 7.80 -4.79 -12.79
CA LEU A 57 8.57 -3.80 -12.04
C LEU A 57 10.06 -4.18 -11.98
N THR A 58 10.36 -5.44 -11.66
CA THR A 58 11.75 -5.94 -11.63
C THR A 58 12.39 -5.96 -13.02
N ALA A 59 11.68 -6.35 -14.08
CA ALA A 59 12.20 -6.27 -15.44
C ALA A 59 12.43 -4.82 -15.91
N SER A 60 11.73 -3.85 -15.29
CA SER A 60 11.83 -2.43 -15.58
C SER A 60 12.85 -1.70 -14.71
N ALA A 61 13.52 -2.41 -13.79
CA ALA A 61 14.43 -1.80 -12.83
C ALA A 61 15.46 -0.84 -13.49
N PRO A 62 15.73 0.33 -12.89
CA PRO A 62 15.19 0.81 -11.61
C PRO A 62 13.70 1.20 -11.71
N ALA A 63 12.89 0.75 -10.75
CA ALA A 63 11.47 1.05 -10.67
C ALA A 63 11.06 1.44 -9.24
N ARG A 64 10.07 2.32 -9.09
CA ARG A 64 9.67 2.89 -7.80
C ARG A 64 8.18 2.73 -7.53
N VAL A 65 7.85 2.23 -6.35
CA VAL A 65 6.48 2.14 -5.85
C VAL A 65 6.27 3.18 -4.75
N VAL A 66 5.19 3.94 -4.86
CA VAL A 66 4.79 4.96 -3.88
C VAL A 66 3.41 4.63 -3.34
N ASN A 67 3.35 4.42 -2.03
CA ASN A 67 2.12 4.17 -1.30
C ASN A 67 1.62 5.47 -0.66
N VAL A 68 0.49 6.01 -1.12
CA VAL A 68 -0.08 7.23 -0.55
C VAL A 68 -0.77 6.89 0.77
N ALA A 69 -0.01 7.05 1.85
CA ALA A 69 -0.42 6.81 3.22
C ALA A 69 -1.07 8.06 3.86
N SER A 70 -0.90 8.27 5.16
CA SER A 70 -1.46 9.42 5.89
C SER A 70 -0.67 9.72 7.15
N ILE A 71 -0.83 10.94 7.67
CA ILE A 71 -0.44 11.29 9.05
C ILE A 71 -1.44 10.72 10.07
N GLY A 72 -2.68 10.45 9.64
CA GLY A 72 -3.65 9.69 10.42
C GLY A 72 -3.21 8.24 10.54
N GLN A 73 -2.57 7.91 11.66
CA GLN A 73 -2.03 6.58 11.96
C GLN A 73 -2.51 6.17 13.34
N GLU A 74 -3.10 4.98 13.43
CA GLU A 74 -3.52 4.37 14.70
C GLU A 74 -3.05 2.92 14.73
N ALA A 75 -2.61 2.45 15.90
CA ALA A 75 -2.18 1.07 16.09
C ALA A 75 -3.21 0.07 15.55
N VAL A 76 -2.73 -0.91 14.78
CA VAL A 76 -3.51 -2.06 14.36
C VAL A 76 -3.80 -2.91 15.59
N ASP A 77 -5.09 -3.09 15.85
CA ASP A 77 -5.58 -4.07 16.81
C ASP A 77 -5.67 -5.43 16.10
N PHE A 78 -4.74 -6.32 16.41
CA PHE A 78 -4.69 -7.63 15.77
C PHE A 78 -5.79 -8.59 16.24
N ASP A 79 -6.50 -8.27 17.32
CA ASP A 79 -7.62 -9.06 17.81
C ASP A 79 -8.94 -8.62 17.14
N ASP A 80 -8.97 -7.42 16.54
CA ASP A 80 -10.12 -6.91 15.78
C ASP A 80 -9.72 -6.06 14.55
N VAL A 81 -8.96 -6.67 13.64
CA VAL A 81 -8.50 -5.98 12.40
C VAL A 81 -9.67 -5.56 11.50
N MET A 82 -10.75 -6.34 11.51
CA MET A 82 -11.94 -6.09 10.69
C MET A 82 -12.92 -5.12 11.36
N LEU A 83 -12.59 -4.60 12.55
CA LEU A 83 -13.42 -3.69 13.34
C LEU A 83 -14.85 -4.19 13.50
N GLU A 84 -14.99 -5.44 13.93
CA GLU A 84 -16.28 -6.07 14.24
C GLU A 84 -16.98 -5.39 15.41
N HIS A 85 -16.24 -4.77 16.32
CA HIS A 85 -16.76 -4.09 17.50
C HIS A 85 -16.37 -2.61 17.50
N GLY A 86 -17.31 -1.75 17.91
CA GLY A 86 -17.03 -0.32 18.09
C GLY A 86 -16.50 0.38 16.83
N TYR A 87 -17.06 0.04 15.68
CA TYR A 87 -16.62 0.57 14.39
C TYR A 87 -16.77 2.09 14.32
N GLU A 88 -15.71 2.71 13.80
CA GLU A 88 -15.68 4.11 13.45
C GLU A 88 -14.79 4.23 12.20
N GLY A 89 -15.29 4.91 11.17
CA GLY A 89 -14.68 4.90 9.84
C GLY A 89 -13.32 5.60 9.79
N LEU A 90 -13.10 6.66 10.55
CA LEU A 90 -11.79 7.31 10.64
C LEU A 90 -10.76 6.43 11.35
N ARG A 91 -11.14 5.69 12.39
CA ARG A 91 -10.33 4.65 13.01
C ARG A 91 -9.97 3.56 12.00
N ALA A 92 -10.94 3.05 11.23
CA ALA A 92 -10.68 2.08 10.17
C ALA A 92 -9.67 2.61 9.15
N TYR A 93 -9.85 3.86 8.73
CA TYR A 93 -8.92 4.56 7.85
C TYR A 93 -7.51 4.66 8.48
N CYS A 94 -7.36 5.18 9.70
CA CYS A 94 -6.07 5.37 10.37
C CYS A 94 -5.32 4.06 10.57
N ARG A 95 -6.02 2.99 10.99
CA ARG A 95 -5.43 1.65 11.13
C ARG A 95 -4.99 1.07 9.79
N SER A 96 -5.80 1.23 8.74
CA SER A 96 -5.45 0.77 7.38
C SER A 96 -4.23 1.52 6.81
N LYS A 97 -4.08 2.82 7.13
CA LYS A 97 -2.93 3.63 6.70
C LYS A 97 -1.66 3.25 7.45
N LEU A 98 -1.76 2.91 8.74
CA LEU A 98 -0.62 2.34 9.46
C LEU A 98 -0.23 0.96 8.90
N ALA A 99 -1.21 0.09 8.59
CA ALA A 99 -0.94 -1.21 7.97
C ALA A 99 -0.19 -1.06 6.63
N MET A 100 -0.60 -0.12 5.78
CA MET A 100 0.10 0.21 4.52
C MET A 100 1.56 0.63 4.76
N ILE A 101 1.84 1.43 5.79
CA ILE A 101 3.20 1.86 6.14
C ILE A 101 4.03 0.67 6.64
N MET A 102 3.47 -0.12 7.55
CA MET A 102 4.10 -1.33 8.08
C MET A 102 4.52 -2.29 6.96
N THR A 103 3.60 -2.59 6.05
CA THR A 103 3.87 -3.45 4.91
C THR A 103 4.83 -2.81 3.92
N THR A 104 4.83 -1.49 3.75
CA THR A 104 5.86 -0.79 2.96
C THR A 104 7.27 -1.06 3.47
N PHE A 105 7.48 -1.11 4.79
CA PHE A 105 8.79 -1.40 5.36
C PHE A 105 9.22 -2.84 5.11
N GLU A 106 8.30 -3.80 5.24
CA GLU A 106 8.56 -5.21 4.90
C GLU A 106 8.87 -5.37 3.41
N LEU A 107 8.10 -4.73 2.53
CA LEU A 107 8.36 -4.74 1.09
C LEU A 107 9.71 -4.13 0.72
N GLY A 108 10.09 -3.06 1.39
CA GLY A 108 11.41 -2.44 1.18
C GLY A 108 12.56 -3.41 1.49
N ALA A 109 12.42 -4.24 2.52
CA ALA A 109 13.38 -5.28 2.87
C ALA A 109 13.30 -6.51 1.95
N GLU A 110 12.09 -6.98 1.62
CA GLU A 110 11.88 -8.15 0.75
C GLU A 110 12.40 -7.92 -0.69
N LEU A 111 12.38 -6.68 -1.17
CA LEU A 111 12.79 -6.31 -2.53
C LEU A 111 14.23 -5.83 -2.65
N GLU A 112 15.02 -5.92 -1.57
CA GLU A 112 16.42 -5.55 -1.60
C GLU A 112 17.17 -6.33 -2.70
N GLY A 113 18.00 -5.63 -3.47
CA GLY A 113 18.76 -6.21 -4.59
C GLY A 113 17.98 -6.42 -5.90
N THR A 114 16.65 -6.21 -5.91
CA THR A 114 15.84 -6.32 -7.15
C THR A 114 15.88 -5.07 -8.03
N GLY A 115 16.35 -3.95 -7.49
CA GLY A 115 16.28 -2.63 -8.15
C GLY A 115 14.90 -1.97 -8.08
N VAL A 116 13.93 -2.57 -7.37
CA VAL A 116 12.63 -1.98 -7.08
C VAL A 116 12.63 -1.37 -5.68
N THR A 117 12.24 -0.11 -5.55
CA THR A 117 12.07 0.56 -4.25
C THR A 117 10.60 0.77 -3.92
N VAL A 118 10.27 0.77 -2.61
CA VAL A 118 8.90 0.98 -2.13
C VAL A 118 8.93 1.95 -0.95
N ASN A 119 8.22 3.07 -1.05
CA ASN A 119 8.11 4.06 0.03
C ASN A 119 6.66 4.49 0.25
N ALA A 120 6.38 4.99 1.44
CA ALA A 120 5.07 5.52 1.80
C ALA A 120 5.18 7.02 2.10
N LEU A 121 4.10 7.78 1.89
CA LEU A 121 4.06 9.18 2.31
C LEU A 121 2.69 9.63 2.80
N HIS A 122 2.69 10.61 3.71
CA HIS A 122 1.60 11.58 3.80
C HIS A 122 1.84 12.69 2.78
N PRO A 123 0.96 12.87 1.78
CA PRO A 123 1.23 13.80 0.68
C PRO A 123 0.99 15.26 1.08
N ALA A 124 -0.09 15.57 1.81
CA ALA A 124 -0.42 16.89 2.36
C ALA A 124 -1.66 16.80 3.27
N HIS A 125 -1.84 17.76 4.17
CA HIS A 125 -2.96 17.80 5.10
C HIS A 125 -4.16 18.56 4.51
N LEU A 126 -5.36 17.94 4.56
CA LEU A 126 -6.63 18.54 4.13
C LEU A 126 -6.61 19.12 2.71
N MET A 127 -6.13 18.32 1.75
CA MET A 127 -6.22 18.66 0.32
C MET A 127 -7.67 18.77 -0.15
N ASP A 128 -7.91 19.69 -1.09
CA ASP A 128 -9.20 19.94 -1.73
C ASP A 128 -9.70 18.79 -2.61
N THR A 129 -10.04 17.68 -1.96
CA THR A 129 -10.49 16.42 -2.55
C THR A 129 -11.93 16.14 -2.13
N GLU A 130 -12.62 15.32 -2.93
CA GLU A 130 -13.96 14.86 -2.58
C GLU A 130 -13.99 14.12 -1.24
N GLY A 131 -12.97 13.30 -0.93
CA GLY A 131 -12.90 12.57 0.34
C GLY A 131 -12.86 13.48 1.57
N VAL A 132 -12.11 14.58 1.52
CA VAL A 132 -12.04 15.57 2.62
C VAL A 132 -13.41 16.25 2.81
N ARG A 133 -14.04 16.68 1.71
CA ARG A 133 -15.36 17.33 1.75
C ARG A 133 -16.48 16.39 2.18
N ALA A 134 -16.47 15.15 1.70
CA ALA A 134 -17.44 14.12 2.05
C ALA A 134 -17.37 13.72 3.53
N TYR A 135 -16.21 13.86 4.16
CA TYR A 135 -16.04 13.68 5.60
C TYR A 135 -16.43 14.92 6.42
N GLY A 136 -16.92 15.99 5.77
CA GLY A 136 -17.37 17.22 6.43
C GLY A 136 -16.23 18.16 6.85
N LEU A 137 -15.01 17.96 6.34
CA LEU A 137 -13.85 18.80 6.64
C LEU A 137 -13.70 19.90 5.59
N ALA A 138 -13.24 21.07 6.04
CA ALA A 138 -12.87 22.16 5.17
C ALA A 138 -11.46 21.93 4.61
N PRO A 139 -11.28 21.92 3.28
CA PRO A 139 -9.97 21.91 2.65
C PRO A 139 -9.13 23.13 3.06
N LEU A 140 -7.83 22.92 3.26
CA LEU A 140 -6.88 23.99 3.59
C LEU A 140 -5.92 24.29 2.44
N VAL A 141 -5.65 23.29 1.60
CA VAL A 141 -4.66 23.37 0.52
C VAL A 141 -5.20 22.78 -0.78
N GLY A 142 -4.64 23.24 -1.90
CA GLY A 142 -4.91 22.63 -3.20
C GLY A 142 -4.28 21.24 -3.33
N VAL A 143 -4.80 20.43 -4.25
CA VAL A 143 -4.26 19.09 -4.55
C VAL A 143 -2.80 19.11 -4.98
N GLU A 144 -2.35 20.20 -5.59
CA GLU A 144 -0.97 20.39 -6.06
C GLU A 144 0.06 20.23 -4.94
N GLU A 145 -0.29 20.60 -3.70
CA GLU A 145 0.61 20.45 -2.55
C GLU A 145 0.93 18.98 -2.24
N GLY A 146 0.01 18.06 -2.53
CA GLY A 146 0.26 16.63 -2.37
C GLY A 146 0.86 15.96 -3.60
N VAL A 147 0.61 16.50 -4.80
CA VAL A 147 1.17 15.98 -6.05
C VAL A 147 2.69 16.11 -6.05
N ARG A 148 3.22 17.27 -5.68
CA ARG A 148 4.67 17.54 -5.71
C ARG A 148 5.52 16.54 -4.89
N PRO A 149 5.26 16.31 -3.59
CA PRO A 149 6.03 15.33 -2.81
C PRO A 149 5.81 13.90 -3.31
N THR A 150 4.62 13.57 -3.81
CA THR A 150 4.34 12.24 -4.39
C THR A 150 5.18 11.98 -5.65
N VAL A 151 5.20 12.95 -6.58
CA VAL A 151 6.00 12.87 -7.81
C VAL A 151 7.49 12.84 -7.49
N ARG A 152 7.94 13.61 -6.49
CA ARG A 152 9.33 13.59 -6.03
C ARG A 152 9.81 12.17 -5.71
N LEU A 153 9.02 11.39 -4.97
CA LEU A 153 9.39 10.01 -4.64
C LEU A 153 9.58 9.12 -5.89
N LEU A 154 8.89 9.41 -6.99
CA LEU A 154 9.04 8.68 -8.25
C LEU A 154 10.26 9.10 -9.07
N VAL A 155 10.61 10.39 -9.09
CA VAL A 155 11.53 10.92 -10.12
C VAL A 155 12.79 11.57 -9.59
N ASP A 156 12.88 11.87 -8.29
CA ASP A 156 14.04 12.56 -7.72
C ASP A 156 15.25 11.61 -7.64
N PRO A 157 16.37 11.89 -8.34
CA PRO A 157 17.57 11.05 -8.29
C PRO A 157 18.22 11.03 -6.91
N GLU A 158 17.99 12.02 -6.03
CA GLU A 158 18.51 11.99 -4.65
C GLU A 158 17.88 10.86 -3.81
N LEU A 159 16.77 10.30 -4.29
CA LEU A 159 16.07 9.19 -3.65
C LEU A 159 16.37 7.83 -4.31
N ASP A 160 17.34 7.75 -5.22
CA ASP A 160 17.77 6.48 -5.79
C ASP A 160 18.19 5.50 -4.69
N GLY A 161 17.66 4.28 -4.76
CA GLY A 161 17.89 3.24 -3.74
C GLY A 161 17.19 3.48 -2.40
N THR A 162 16.51 4.60 -2.20
CA THR A 162 15.72 4.85 -0.99
C THR A 162 14.50 3.94 -1.00
N THR A 163 14.38 3.07 0.00
CA THR A 163 13.28 2.10 0.13
C THR A 163 12.93 1.87 1.60
N GLY A 164 11.70 1.43 1.87
CA GLY A 164 11.22 1.14 3.22
C GLY A 164 11.11 2.38 4.11
N ARG A 165 10.84 3.56 3.53
CA ARG A 165 10.72 4.84 4.26
C ARG A 165 9.30 5.37 4.30
N TYR A 166 9.06 6.24 5.27
CA TYR A 166 7.84 7.02 5.41
C TYR A 166 8.18 8.51 5.33
N PHE A 167 7.50 9.24 4.45
CA PHE A 167 7.69 10.67 4.27
C PHE A 167 6.46 11.45 4.77
N ASP A 168 6.69 12.56 5.45
CA ASP A 168 5.70 13.63 5.58
C ASP A 168 6.06 14.73 4.58
N GLN A 169 5.28 14.79 3.50
CA GLN A 169 5.57 15.59 2.31
C GLN A 169 6.98 15.29 1.78
N TYR A 170 7.93 16.21 2.00
CA TYR A 170 9.31 16.11 1.52
C TYR A 170 10.27 15.47 2.53
N THR A 171 9.83 15.28 3.77
CA THR A 171 10.71 14.93 4.90
C THR A 171 10.62 13.44 5.21
N ASP A 172 11.76 12.72 5.14
CA ASP A 172 11.87 11.38 5.72
C ASP A 172 11.72 11.49 7.23
N THR A 173 10.65 10.91 7.77
CA THR A 173 10.27 11.08 9.17
C THR A 173 9.83 9.75 9.79
N ARG A 174 9.64 9.76 11.11
CA ARG A 174 9.15 8.59 11.82
C ARG A 174 7.64 8.44 11.67
N ALA A 175 7.22 7.23 11.36
CA ALA A 175 5.84 6.80 11.46
C ALA A 175 5.46 6.49 12.92
N HIS A 176 4.21 6.08 13.14
CA HIS A 176 3.72 5.56 14.41
C HIS A 176 4.63 4.43 14.95
N GLU A 177 4.79 4.34 16.27
CA GLU A 177 5.77 3.44 16.91
C GLU A 177 5.60 1.97 16.54
N GLN A 178 4.36 1.49 16.43
CA GLN A 178 4.04 0.12 16.04
C GLN A 178 4.56 -0.23 14.63
N ALA A 179 4.79 0.77 13.75
CA ALA A 179 5.42 0.52 12.47
C ALA A 179 6.85 -0.03 12.59
N TYR A 180 7.51 0.20 13.73
CA TYR A 180 8.87 -0.27 14.00
C TYR A 180 8.91 -1.57 14.81
N ASP A 181 7.76 -2.07 15.27
CA ASP A 181 7.63 -3.37 15.92
C ASP A 181 7.65 -4.49 14.86
N THR A 182 8.77 -5.22 14.82
CA THR A 182 8.98 -6.37 13.91
C THR A 182 7.96 -7.49 14.12
N GLY A 183 7.51 -7.72 15.35
CA GLY A 183 6.49 -8.72 15.66
C GLY A 183 5.13 -8.32 15.14
N ALA A 184 4.76 -7.05 15.30
CA ALA A 184 3.53 -6.49 14.71
C ALA A 184 3.54 -6.58 13.18
N ARG A 185 4.65 -6.22 12.52
CA ARG A 185 4.78 -6.34 11.06
C ARG A 185 4.69 -7.79 10.60
N ALA A 186 5.34 -8.73 11.29
CA ALA A 186 5.24 -10.15 10.97
C ALA A 186 3.80 -10.68 11.08
N ARG A 187 3.06 -10.33 12.16
CA ARG A 187 1.64 -10.68 12.33
C ARG A 187 0.77 -10.09 11.21
N LEU A 188 1.03 -8.83 10.82
CA LEU A 188 0.31 -8.18 9.74
C LEU A 188 0.54 -8.87 8.40
N MET A 189 1.79 -9.23 8.09
CA MET A 189 2.14 -9.92 6.84
C MET A 189 1.49 -11.31 6.78
N GLU A 190 1.54 -12.09 7.85
CA GLU A 190 0.85 -13.39 7.93
C GLU A 190 -0.66 -13.25 7.70
N LEU A 191 -1.30 -12.28 8.37
CA LEU A 191 -2.71 -11.99 8.16
C LEU A 191 -2.99 -11.59 6.70
N THR A 192 -2.16 -10.74 6.11
CA THR A 192 -2.30 -10.25 4.73
C THR A 192 -2.24 -11.41 3.74
N HIS A 193 -1.25 -12.30 3.87
CA HIS A 193 -1.13 -13.51 3.04
C HIS A 193 -2.34 -14.42 3.18
N ARG A 194 -2.80 -14.66 4.40
CA ARG A 194 -3.99 -15.48 4.67
C ARG A 194 -5.25 -14.90 4.03
N LEU A 195 -5.49 -13.60 4.17
CA LEU A 195 -6.68 -12.94 3.61
C LEU A 195 -6.68 -12.93 2.08
N LEU A 196 -5.50 -12.79 1.47
CA LEU A 196 -5.36 -12.80 0.01
C LEU A 196 -5.25 -14.21 -0.59
N GLY A 197 -5.08 -15.25 0.24
CA GLY A 197 -4.78 -16.61 -0.23
C GLY A 197 -3.47 -16.70 -1.01
N LEU A 198 -2.50 -15.82 -0.72
CA LEU A 198 -1.21 -15.74 -1.41
C LEU A 198 -0.10 -16.35 -0.55
N PRO A 199 0.88 -17.06 -1.15
CA PRO A 199 2.11 -17.42 -0.45
C PRO A 199 2.98 -16.17 -0.21
N ARG A 200 4.00 -16.29 0.65
CA ARG A 200 5.05 -15.26 0.73
C ARG A 200 5.70 -15.11 -0.65
N TRP A 201 6.10 -13.88 -1.01
CA TRP A 201 6.72 -13.63 -2.31
C TRP A 201 8.04 -14.42 -2.49
N SER A 202 8.80 -14.57 -1.41
CA SER A 202 10.01 -15.41 -1.33
C SER A 202 9.74 -16.90 -1.60
N ASP A 203 8.59 -17.43 -1.17
CA ASP A 203 8.19 -18.83 -1.40
C ASP A 203 7.69 -19.07 -2.83
N GLY A 204 7.31 -18.00 -3.54
CA GLY A 204 6.90 -18.04 -4.95
C GLY A 204 8.07 -18.07 -5.93
N CYS A 205 9.17 -17.39 -5.61
CA CYS A 205 10.35 -17.27 -6.48
C CYS A 205 11.05 -18.63 -6.71
N ALA A 206 10.96 -19.56 -5.74
CA ALA A 206 11.47 -20.93 -5.88
C ALA A 206 10.75 -21.76 -6.97
N ARG A 207 9.58 -21.34 -7.47
CA ARG A 207 8.81 -22.07 -8.49
C ARG A 207 9.02 -21.60 -9.92
N THR A 208 9.62 -20.43 -10.16
CA THR A 208 9.85 -19.91 -11.52
C THR A 208 11.31 -20.05 -11.99
N GLY A 209 12.19 -20.58 -11.13
CA GLY A 209 13.62 -20.78 -11.41
C GLY A 209 14.01 -22.12 -12.05
N ARG A 210 13.10 -22.87 -12.67
CA ARG A 210 13.48 -24.02 -13.53
C ARG A 210 12.85 -23.89 -14.91
N SER A 211 13.72 -23.74 -15.90
CA SER A 211 13.46 -23.85 -17.33
C SER A 211 12.49 -24.98 -17.67
N GLY A 212 11.45 -24.68 -18.46
CA GLY A 212 10.69 -25.72 -19.16
C GLY A 212 9.26 -25.36 -19.51
N ALA A 213 9.07 -24.91 -20.74
CA ALA A 213 7.87 -25.10 -21.58
C ALA A 213 6.48 -24.79 -20.98
N ASN A 214 5.98 -23.61 -21.37
CA ASN A 214 4.63 -23.33 -21.87
C ASN A 214 3.56 -24.43 -21.65
N ARG A 215 2.61 -24.21 -20.74
CA ARG A 215 1.24 -24.78 -20.78
C ARG A 215 0.28 -23.91 -19.97
N VAL A 216 -0.60 -23.23 -20.69
CA VAL A 216 -1.80 -22.57 -20.16
C VAL A 216 -2.80 -23.66 -19.75
N PRO A 217 -3.38 -23.66 -18.54
CA PRO A 217 -4.51 -24.51 -18.23
C PRO A 217 -5.79 -23.88 -18.76
N THR A 218 -6.43 -24.57 -19.71
CA THR A 218 -7.83 -24.33 -20.10
C THR A 218 -8.73 -24.78 -18.94
N ILE A 219 -9.60 -23.90 -18.47
CA ILE A 219 -10.65 -24.22 -17.50
C ILE A 219 -11.92 -24.53 -18.32
N GLN A 220 -12.48 -25.73 -18.14
CA GLN A 220 -13.85 -26.08 -18.52
C GLN A 220 -14.82 -25.66 -17.43
#